data_AF-A0A9W4SSJ1-F1
#
_entry.id   AF-A0A9W4SSJ1-F1
#
_cell.length_a   1.000
_cell.length_b   1.000
_cell.length_c   1.000
_cell.angle_alpha   90.00
_cell.angle_beta   90.00
_cell.angle_gamma   90.00
#
_symmetry.space_group_name_H-M   'P 1'
#
loop_
_entity.id
_entity.type
_entity.pdbx_description
1 polymer ?
#
loop_
_entity_poly.entity_id
_entity_poly.type
_entity_poly.pdbx_seq_one_letter_code
_entity_poly.pdbx_strand_id
1 'polypeptide(L)'
;MSQEFQQHINNKTNKQKIRYLDIFNNDLTGEANLKDFTSLTSLNAYNNKLESIEFLNSLPNKEKLQSINFFGNQIKEAKNLQNLTSEQFNKLVAGMKDKSIQINSYKSTILMDLLKYTQHLIKSGDNSQRQQAHELQAIIQNSSVKSEQESNNSKTPLLIGGGIILVSLALGI
;
A
#
# COMPACT_ATOMS: atom_id res chain seq x y z
N MET A 1 -18.44 0.00 19.77
CA MET A 1 -18.83 -1.16 18.93
C MET A 1 -18.15 -0.98 17.59
N SER A 2 -17.50 -2.01 17.05
CA SER A 2 -17.01 -1.95 15.67
C SER A 2 -18.19 -1.98 14.69
N GLN A 3 -18.07 -1.28 13.57
CA GLN A 3 -19.06 -1.32 12.50
C GLN A 3 -18.58 -2.25 11.40
N GLU A 4 -19.47 -3.08 10.85
CA GLU A 4 -19.11 -3.91 9.70
C GLU A 4 -18.83 -3.03 8.48
N PHE A 5 -17.67 -3.26 7.85
CA PHE A 5 -17.25 -2.50 6.68
C PHE A 5 -18.29 -2.59 5.55
N GLN A 6 -18.82 -3.78 5.26
CA GLN A 6 -19.87 -3.95 4.25
C GLN A 6 -21.13 -3.11 4.56
N GLN A 7 -21.55 -3.04 5.83
CA GLN A 7 -22.73 -2.26 6.21
C GLN A 7 -22.49 -0.76 5.99
N HIS A 8 -21.31 -0.25 6.34
CA HIS A 8 -20.93 1.13 6.06
C HIS A 8 -21.00 1.45 4.56
N ILE A 9 -20.50 0.53 3.74
CA ILE A 9 -20.54 0.64 2.27
C ILE A 9 -21.97 0.60 1.73
N ASN A 10 -22.85 -0.25 2.30
CA ASN A 10 -24.23 -0.36 1.85
C ASN A 10 -25.01 0.96 1.98
N ASN A 11 -24.66 1.77 2.99
CA ASN A 11 -25.32 3.06 3.24
C ASN A 11 -24.89 4.17 2.26
N LYS A 12 -23.86 3.95 1.42
CA LYS A 12 -23.44 4.94 0.42
C LYS A 12 -24.37 4.91 -0.79
N THR A 13 -24.97 6.05 -1.12
CA THR A 13 -25.75 6.23 -2.34
C THR A 13 -24.85 6.61 -3.53
N ASN A 14 -25.29 6.36 -4.77
CA ASN A 14 -24.59 6.76 -6.00
C ASN A 14 -23.13 6.25 -6.09
N LYS A 15 -22.84 5.05 -5.58
CA LYS A 15 -21.48 4.44 -5.52
C LYS A 15 -20.72 4.51 -6.85
N GLN A 16 -21.42 4.32 -7.96
CA GLN A 16 -20.89 4.35 -9.32
C GLN A 16 -20.22 5.69 -9.69
N LYS A 17 -20.62 6.80 -9.04
CA LYS A 17 -20.10 8.15 -9.27
C LYS A 17 -19.02 8.57 -8.25
N ILE A 18 -18.79 7.76 -7.21
CA ILE A 18 -17.84 8.10 -6.15
C ILE A 18 -16.42 7.93 -6.68
N ARG A 19 -15.69 9.05 -6.79
CA ARG A 19 -14.27 9.08 -7.16
C ARG A 19 -13.33 9.05 -5.96
N TYR A 20 -13.79 9.61 -4.84
CA TYR A 20 -13.08 9.64 -3.58
C TYR A 20 -13.97 9.01 -2.50
N LEU A 21 -13.55 7.86 -1.98
CA LEU A 21 -14.23 7.18 -0.89
C LEU A 21 -13.49 7.48 0.42
N ASP A 22 -14.12 8.27 1.27
CA ASP A 22 -13.65 8.52 2.63
C ASP A 22 -14.43 7.67 3.64
N ILE A 23 -13.69 6.85 4.37
CA ILE A 23 -14.17 6.03 5.49
C ILE A 23 -13.24 6.18 6.71
N PHE A 24 -12.51 7.30 6.80
CA PHE A 24 -11.63 7.64 7.92
C PHE A 24 -12.31 7.47 9.29
N ASN A 25 -11.63 6.81 10.22
CA ASN A 25 -11.99 6.77 11.64
C ASN A 25 -13.42 6.31 11.95
N ASN A 26 -13.83 5.17 11.40
CA ASN A 26 -15.16 4.60 11.58
C ASN A 26 -15.16 3.26 12.36
N ASP A 27 -14.03 2.89 12.99
CA ASP A 27 -13.89 1.60 13.69
C ASP A 27 -14.29 0.38 12.83
N LEU A 28 -14.08 0.47 11.51
CA LEU A 28 -14.56 -0.54 10.57
C LEU A 28 -13.79 -1.85 10.73
N THR A 29 -14.51 -2.96 10.75
CA THR A 29 -13.98 -4.33 10.81
C THR A 29 -14.56 -5.19 9.69
N GLY A 30 -13.89 -6.30 9.39
CA GLY A 30 -14.34 -7.27 8.38
C GLY A 30 -14.06 -6.83 6.95
N GLU A 31 -14.71 -7.51 6.01
CA GLU A 31 -14.53 -7.29 4.58
C GLU A 31 -15.66 -6.45 3.97
N ALA A 32 -15.43 -5.98 2.74
CA ALA A 32 -16.48 -5.38 1.92
C ALA A 32 -16.30 -5.73 0.45
N ASN A 33 -17.41 -5.72 -0.27
CA ASN A 33 -17.48 -5.79 -1.71
C ASN A 33 -17.69 -4.38 -2.27
N LEU A 34 -16.70 -3.91 -3.01
CA LEU A 34 -16.64 -2.58 -3.62
C LEU A 34 -16.97 -2.61 -5.13
N LYS A 35 -17.60 -3.66 -5.65
CA LYS A 35 -17.92 -3.81 -7.08
C LYS A 35 -18.69 -2.63 -7.70
N ASP A 36 -19.47 -1.92 -6.89
CA ASP A 36 -20.29 -0.79 -7.34
C ASP A 36 -19.53 0.55 -7.40
N PHE A 37 -18.25 0.59 -7.00
CA PHE A 37 -17.42 1.80 -6.99
C PHE A 37 -16.64 1.96 -8.30
N THR A 38 -17.34 1.90 -9.43
CA THR A 38 -16.78 1.85 -10.79
C THR A 38 -15.96 3.07 -11.22
N SER A 39 -16.06 4.18 -10.50
CA SER A 39 -15.33 5.43 -10.77
C SER A 39 -14.27 5.77 -9.71
N LEU A 40 -14.01 4.87 -8.76
CA LEU A 40 -13.14 5.17 -7.62
C LEU A 40 -11.69 5.37 -8.05
N THR A 41 -11.12 6.51 -7.70
CA THR A 41 -9.71 6.85 -7.95
C THR A 41 -8.94 7.06 -6.66
N SER A 42 -9.59 7.20 -5.50
CA SER A 42 -8.92 7.42 -4.23
C SER A 42 -9.72 6.87 -3.05
N LEU A 43 -9.04 6.17 -2.14
CA LEU A 43 -9.63 5.56 -0.94
C LEU A 43 -8.87 6.01 0.31
N ASN A 44 -9.56 6.72 1.20
CA ASN A 44 -9.06 7.00 2.54
C ASN A 44 -9.76 6.11 3.56
N ALA A 45 -9.05 5.13 4.09
CA ALA A 45 -9.52 4.21 5.12
C ALA A 45 -8.66 4.25 6.39
N TYR A 46 -8.02 5.40 6.62
CA TYR A 46 -7.19 5.66 7.78
C TYR A 46 -7.94 5.44 9.11
N ASN A 47 -7.22 4.92 10.11
CA ASN A 47 -7.69 4.68 11.48
C ASN A 47 -8.96 3.85 11.60
N ASN A 48 -8.95 2.65 11.02
CA ASN A 48 -10.01 1.66 11.20
C ASN A 48 -9.42 0.39 11.85
N LYS A 49 -10.17 -0.70 11.87
CA LYS A 49 -9.73 -1.99 12.43
C LYS A 49 -9.72 -3.07 11.34
N LEU A 50 -9.41 -2.69 10.10
CA LEU A 50 -9.32 -3.61 8.98
C LEU A 50 -8.11 -4.54 9.17
N GLU A 51 -8.30 -5.82 8.92
CA GLU A 51 -7.24 -6.85 9.07
C GLU A 51 -6.70 -7.32 7.70
N SER A 52 -7.32 -6.91 6.61
CA SER A 52 -7.07 -7.35 5.24
C SER A 52 -7.36 -6.22 4.25
N ILE A 53 -6.77 -6.30 3.05
CA ILE A 53 -7.06 -5.44 1.89
C ILE A 53 -7.78 -6.19 0.75
N GLU A 54 -8.25 -7.41 0.98
CA GLU A 54 -8.84 -8.28 -0.05
C GLU A 54 -10.09 -7.67 -0.72
N PHE A 55 -10.78 -6.75 -0.04
CA PHE A 55 -11.87 -5.97 -0.63
C PHE A 55 -11.45 -5.21 -1.89
N LEU A 56 -10.17 -4.85 -2.05
CA LEU A 56 -9.65 -4.22 -3.27
C LEU A 56 -9.77 -5.13 -4.49
N ASN A 57 -9.80 -6.46 -4.32
CA ASN A 57 -9.97 -7.41 -5.43
C ASN A 57 -11.33 -7.27 -6.09
N SER A 58 -12.35 -6.82 -5.34
CA SER A 58 -13.69 -6.59 -5.86
C SER A 58 -13.85 -5.26 -6.61
N LEU A 59 -12.84 -4.37 -6.56
CA LEU A 59 -12.88 -3.12 -7.32
C LEU A 59 -12.71 -3.40 -8.82
N PRO A 60 -13.68 -2.97 -9.66
CA PRO A 60 -13.65 -3.23 -11.10
C PRO A 60 -12.62 -2.38 -11.83
N ASN A 61 -12.20 -1.27 -11.24
CA ASN A 61 -11.33 -0.26 -11.83
C ASN A 61 -10.08 0.01 -10.95
N LYS A 62 -9.58 -1.03 -10.27
CA LYS A 62 -8.42 -0.95 -9.36
C LYS A 62 -7.17 -0.34 -10.00
N GLU A 63 -7.01 -0.50 -11.30
CA GLU A 63 -5.94 0.11 -12.11
C GLU A 63 -6.02 1.64 -12.22
N LYS A 64 -7.16 2.24 -11.87
CA LYS A 64 -7.37 3.70 -11.85
C LYS A 64 -7.19 4.31 -10.46
N LEU A 65 -6.90 3.50 -9.43
CA LEU A 65 -6.63 4.02 -8.10
C LEU A 65 -5.30 4.78 -8.11
N GLN A 66 -5.37 6.01 -7.62
CA GLN A 66 -4.26 6.94 -7.53
C GLN A 66 -3.78 7.14 -6.09
N SER A 67 -4.65 6.88 -5.11
CA SER A 67 -4.29 7.08 -3.71
C SER A 67 -5.06 6.12 -2.83
N ILE A 68 -4.34 5.45 -1.94
CA ILE A 68 -4.90 4.52 -0.97
C ILE A 68 -4.21 4.74 0.37
N ASN A 69 -5.01 5.03 1.39
CA ASN A 69 -4.53 5.19 2.76
C ASN A 69 -5.18 4.15 3.68
N PHE A 70 -4.35 3.28 4.24
CA PHE A 70 -4.74 2.26 5.23
C PHE A 70 -3.98 2.41 6.55
N PHE A 71 -3.30 3.53 6.79
CA PHE A 71 -2.58 3.75 8.03
C PHE A 71 -3.53 3.69 9.25
N GLY A 72 -3.05 3.18 10.38
CA GLY A 72 -3.86 3.02 11.59
C GLY A 72 -4.87 1.87 11.51
N ASN A 73 -4.67 0.88 10.64
CA ASN A 73 -5.41 -0.38 10.61
C ASN A 73 -4.59 -1.54 11.20
N GLN A 74 -5.21 -2.73 11.30
CA GLN A 74 -4.62 -3.97 11.83
C GLN A 74 -4.25 -4.97 10.72
N ILE A 75 -3.97 -4.48 9.51
CA ILE A 75 -3.62 -5.31 8.34
C ILE A 75 -2.29 -6.01 8.60
N LYS A 76 -2.27 -7.33 8.76
CA LYS A 76 -1.06 -8.08 9.11
C LYS A 76 -0.20 -8.47 7.91
N GLU A 77 -0.83 -8.66 6.76
CA GLU A 77 -0.17 -9.10 5.52
C GLU A 77 -0.93 -8.64 4.28
N ALA A 78 -0.19 -8.27 3.23
CA ALA A 78 -0.72 -8.14 1.89
C ALA A 78 -0.71 -9.52 1.21
N LYS A 79 -1.80 -10.27 1.39
CA LYS A 79 -1.97 -11.55 0.69
C LYS A 79 -1.95 -11.35 -0.82
N ASN A 80 -1.45 -12.36 -1.54
CA ASN A 80 -1.53 -12.46 -3.00
C ASN A 80 -0.68 -11.47 -3.82
N LEU A 81 0.35 -10.83 -3.26
CA LEU A 81 1.31 -10.03 -4.06
C LEU A 81 2.00 -10.86 -5.17
N GLN A 82 2.17 -12.16 -4.94
CA GLN A 82 2.72 -13.09 -5.93
C GLN A 82 1.80 -13.31 -7.14
N ASN A 83 0.52 -12.92 -7.05
CA ASN A 83 -0.45 -13.05 -8.15
C ASN A 83 -0.49 -11.80 -9.05
N LEU A 84 0.32 -10.77 -8.75
CA LEU A 84 0.44 -9.61 -9.63
C LEU A 84 1.05 -10.01 -10.97
N THR A 85 0.39 -9.67 -12.07
CA THR A 85 1.01 -9.81 -13.38
C THR A 85 2.16 -8.82 -13.53
N SER A 86 3.12 -9.10 -14.41
CA SER A 86 4.24 -8.18 -14.65
C SER A 86 3.79 -6.79 -15.08
N GLU A 87 2.70 -6.71 -15.85
CA GLU A 87 2.09 -5.44 -16.22
C GLU A 87 1.52 -4.67 -15.01
N GLN A 88 0.81 -5.36 -14.12
CA GLN A 88 0.25 -4.75 -12.90
C GLN A 88 1.36 -4.27 -11.97
N PHE A 89 2.42 -5.07 -11.81
CA PHE A 89 3.58 -4.69 -11.02
C PHE A 89 4.27 -3.46 -11.61
N ASN A 90 4.55 -3.44 -12.91
CA ASN A 90 5.19 -2.31 -13.58
C ASN A 90 4.37 -1.02 -13.46
N LYS A 91 3.04 -1.10 -13.62
CA LYS A 91 2.13 0.03 -13.41
C LYS A 91 2.17 0.55 -11.97
N LEU A 92 2.18 -0.35 -10.99
CA LEU A 92 2.32 0.01 -9.57
C LEU A 92 3.62 0.77 -9.33
N VAL A 93 4.76 0.25 -9.79
CA VAL A 93 6.07 0.89 -9.62
C VAL A 93 6.13 2.25 -10.31
N ALA A 94 5.67 2.34 -11.56
CA ALA A 94 5.64 3.60 -12.31
C ALA A 94 4.78 4.66 -11.61
N GLY A 95 3.57 4.27 -11.16
CA GLY A 95 2.69 5.18 -10.44
C GLY A 95 3.22 5.61 -9.07
N MET A 96 3.91 4.72 -8.36
CA MET A 96 4.58 5.11 -7.11
C MET A 96 5.77 6.04 -7.35
N LYS A 97 6.48 5.88 -8.48
CA LYS A 97 7.61 6.73 -8.87
C LYS A 97 7.19 8.16 -9.22
N ASP A 98 6.15 8.32 -10.02
CA ASP A 98 5.61 9.62 -10.41
C ASP A 98 4.62 10.22 -9.39
N LYS A 99 4.36 9.49 -8.30
CA LYS A 99 3.43 9.83 -7.20
C LYS A 99 1.95 9.85 -7.62
N SER A 100 1.62 9.35 -8.82
CA SER A 100 0.23 9.12 -9.23
C SER A 100 -0.41 7.95 -8.50
N ILE A 101 0.37 7.07 -7.86
CA ILE A 101 -0.07 6.06 -6.90
C ILE A 101 0.61 6.33 -5.56
N GLN A 102 -0.19 6.52 -4.52
CA GLN A 102 0.29 6.69 -3.15
C GLN A 102 -0.29 5.57 -2.28
N ILE A 103 0.58 4.86 -1.56
CA ILE A 103 0.20 3.83 -0.60
C ILE A 103 0.73 4.24 0.76
N ASN A 104 -0.19 4.60 1.66
CA ASN A 104 0.13 4.91 3.05
C ASN A 104 -0.29 3.73 3.94
N SER A 105 0.68 2.99 4.47
CA SER A 105 0.46 1.87 5.39
C SER A 105 1.51 1.86 6.50
N TYR A 106 1.28 1.11 7.56
CA TYR A 106 2.34 0.86 8.56
C TYR A 106 3.51 0.11 7.90
N LYS A 107 4.73 0.47 8.33
CA LYS A 107 6.01 -0.06 7.79
C LYS A 107 6.14 -1.58 7.96
N SER A 108 5.40 -2.19 8.88
CA SER A 108 5.43 -3.64 9.15
C SER A 108 4.49 -4.48 8.26
N THR A 109 3.71 -3.86 7.38
CA THR A 109 2.58 -4.54 6.71
C THR A 109 2.76 -4.51 5.18
N ILE A 110 1.99 -3.71 4.45
CA ILE A 110 1.91 -3.77 2.98
C ILE A 110 3.23 -3.34 2.31
N LEU A 111 3.85 -2.23 2.77
CA LEU A 111 5.14 -1.80 2.23
C LEU A 111 6.26 -2.83 2.48
N MET A 112 6.22 -3.55 3.62
CA MET A 112 7.18 -4.62 3.90
C MET A 112 6.95 -5.84 3.03
N ASP A 113 5.68 -6.20 2.78
CA ASP A 113 5.37 -7.33 1.90
C ASP A 113 5.71 -7.02 0.44
N LEU A 114 5.52 -5.77 -0.01
CA LEU A 114 6.04 -5.29 -1.29
C LEU A 114 7.58 -5.37 -1.35
N LEU A 115 8.26 -4.99 -0.25
CA LEU A 115 9.71 -5.13 -0.15
C LEU A 115 10.16 -6.61 -0.22
N LYS A 116 9.52 -7.51 0.52
CA LYS A 116 9.80 -8.96 0.45
C LYS A 116 9.55 -9.52 -0.96
N TYR A 117 8.45 -9.11 -1.59
CA TYR A 117 8.13 -9.50 -2.97
C TYR A 117 9.22 -9.06 -3.95
N THR A 118 9.68 -7.81 -3.88
CA THR A 118 10.79 -7.32 -4.72
C THR A 118 12.07 -8.12 -4.51
N GLN A 119 12.40 -8.48 -3.26
CA GLN A 119 13.56 -9.32 -2.96
C GLN A 119 13.43 -10.72 -3.55
N HIS A 120 12.23 -11.30 -3.54
CA HIS A 120 11.97 -12.58 -4.19
C HIS A 120 12.19 -12.50 -5.71
N LEU A 121 11.63 -11.48 -6.37
CA LEU A 121 11.83 -11.24 -7.82
C LEU A 121 13.30 -11.05 -8.19
N ILE A 122 14.08 -10.34 -7.37
CA ILE A 122 15.51 -10.14 -7.61
C ILE A 122 16.28 -11.46 -7.47
N LYS A 123 15.89 -12.31 -6.51
CA LYS A 123 16.53 -13.61 -6.26
C LYS A 123 16.13 -14.69 -7.26
N SER A 124 14.93 -14.63 -7.84
CA SER A 124 14.44 -15.64 -8.80
C SER A 124 15.17 -15.60 -10.15
N GLY A 125 15.92 -14.53 -10.45
CA GLY A 125 16.67 -14.38 -11.70
C GLY A 125 15.83 -13.93 -12.89
N ASP A 126 14.54 -13.62 -12.70
CA ASP A 126 13.68 -13.07 -13.75
C ASP A 126 14.09 -11.62 -14.08
N ASN A 127 14.81 -11.47 -15.18
CA ASN A 127 15.33 -10.16 -15.61
C ASN A 127 14.21 -9.19 -16.05
N SER A 128 12.99 -9.66 -16.32
CA SER A 128 11.91 -8.81 -16.84
C SER A 128 11.36 -7.80 -15.83
N GLN A 129 11.45 -8.11 -14.53
CA GLN A 129 10.92 -7.26 -13.45
C GLN A 129 12.02 -6.74 -12.50
N ARG A 130 13.28 -7.15 -12.68
CA ARG A 130 14.39 -6.78 -11.78
C ARG A 130 14.60 -5.28 -11.64
N GLN A 131 14.54 -4.56 -12.75
CA GLN A 131 14.70 -3.10 -12.73
C GLN A 131 13.58 -2.44 -11.91
N GLN A 132 12.33 -2.84 -12.15
CA GLN A 132 11.17 -2.32 -11.44
C GLN A 132 11.19 -2.72 -9.95
N ALA A 133 11.69 -3.91 -9.63
CA ALA A 133 11.89 -4.34 -8.25
C ALA A 133 12.88 -3.43 -7.51
N HIS A 134 14.01 -3.07 -8.13
CA HIS A 134 14.97 -2.13 -7.55
C HIS A 134 14.39 -0.71 -7.42
N GLU A 135 13.64 -0.24 -8.42
CA GLU A 135 12.97 1.06 -8.35
C GLU A 135 11.96 1.12 -7.20
N LEU A 136 11.14 0.08 -7.02
CA LEU A 136 10.19 0.01 -5.92
C LEU A 136 10.90 0.00 -4.56
N GLN A 137 12.02 -0.71 -4.43
CA GLN A 137 12.84 -0.67 -3.21
C GLN A 137 13.29 0.76 -2.88
N ALA A 138 13.83 1.49 -3.86
CA ALA A 138 14.27 2.86 -3.65
C ALA A 138 13.12 3.79 -3.24
N ILE A 139 11.94 3.62 -3.85
CA ILE A 139 10.73 4.40 -3.50
C ILE A 139 10.32 4.14 -2.05
N ILE A 140 10.24 2.87 -1.64
CA ILE A 140 9.82 2.47 -0.27
C ILE A 140 10.84 2.91 0.79
N GLN A 141 12.14 2.87 0.49
CA GLN A 141 13.17 3.36 1.41
C GLN A 141 13.08 4.88 1.59
N ASN A 142 12.87 5.64 0.50
CA ASN A 142 12.74 7.10 0.57
C ASN A 142 11.46 7.57 1.26
N SER A 143 10.35 6.82 1.16
CA SER A 143 9.13 7.12 1.92
C SER A 143 9.30 6.85 3.42
N SER A 144 10.11 5.86 3.79
CA SER A 144 10.42 5.52 5.19
C SER A 144 11.22 6.61 5.93
N VAL A 145 12.11 7.32 5.22
CA VAL A 145 12.92 8.40 5.83
C VAL A 145 12.06 9.62 6.19
N LYS A 146 10.96 9.88 5.46
CA LYS A 146 10.10 11.04 5.70
C LYS A 146 9.18 10.88 6.91
N SER A 147 8.65 9.68 7.16
CA SER A 147 7.74 9.43 8.28
C SER A 147 8.45 9.41 9.64
N GLU A 148 9.76 9.14 9.69
CA GLU A 148 10.57 9.22 10.91
C GLU A 148 10.98 10.66 11.27
N GLN A 149 10.93 11.61 10.33
CA GLN A 149 11.25 13.01 10.60
C GLN A 149 10.07 13.83 11.14
N GLU A 150 8.82 13.44 10.87
CA GLU A 150 7.63 14.15 11.37
C GLU A 150 7.22 13.78 12.82
N SER A 151 7.87 12.78 13.44
CA SER A 151 7.59 12.35 14.83
C SER A 151 8.62 12.81 15.86
N ASN A 152 9.58 13.67 15.50
CA ASN A 152 10.64 14.08 16.42
C ASN A 152 10.38 15.45 17.03
N ASN A 153 9.41 15.52 17.94
CA ASN A 153 9.41 16.54 18.99
C ASN A 153 9.16 15.96 20.40
N SER A 154 9.55 14.71 20.65
CA SER A 154 9.73 14.20 22.01
C SER A 154 10.98 13.31 22.08
N LYS A 155 11.85 13.64 23.04
CA LYS A 155 13.13 12.98 23.26
C LYS A 155 12.89 11.62 23.95
N THR A 156 12.90 10.54 23.20
CA THR A 156 13.15 9.19 23.71
C THR A 156 14.15 8.46 22.81
N PRO A 157 15.11 7.69 23.36
CA PRO A 157 16.12 7.01 22.55
C PRO A 157 15.46 5.86 21.77
N LEU A 158 15.48 5.97 20.45
CA LEU A 158 14.94 4.98 19.52
C LEU A 158 15.89 3.77 19.44
N LEU A 159 15.36 2.58 19.73
CA LEU A 159 16.07 1.33 19.54
C LEU A 159 16.25 1.11 18.03
N ILE A 160 17.51 1.10 17.58
CA ILE A 160 17.91 0.88 16.19
C ILE A 160 17.57 -0.57 15.82
N GLY A 161 16.35 -0.80 15.36
CA GLY A 161 15.89 -2.08 14.85
C GLY A 161 15.78 -2.04 13.33
N GLY A 162 16.82 -2.50 12.64
CA GLY A 162 16.72 -2.94 11.25
C GLY A 162 17.36 -2.05 10.18
N GLY A 163 18.69 -1.98 10.21
CA GLY A 163 19.56 -2.02 9.03
C GLY A 163 19.13 -1.23 7.79
N ILE A 164 19.67 -0.02 7.69
CA ILE A 164 20.05 0.56 6.40
C ILE A 164 21.02 -0.44 5.75
N ILE A 165 20.55 -1.23 4.77
CA ILE A 165 21.47 -1.78 3.77
C ILE A 165 21.57 -0.71 2.69
N LEU A 166 22.53 0.20 2.87
CA LEU A 166 23.13 0.89 1.74
C LEU A 166 23.86 -0.18 0.93
N VAL A 167 23.18 -0.79 -0.06
CA VAL A 167 23.89 -1.44 -1.14
C VAL A 167 24.43 -0.32 -2.01
N SER A 168 25.58 0.21 -1.62
CA SER A 168 26.48 0.90 -2.53
C SER A 168 27.02 -0.14 -3.52
N LEU A 169 26.28 -0.38 -4.61
CA LEU A 169 26.89 -0.94 -5.81
C LEU A 169 27.72 0.18 -6.42
N ALA A 170 28.98 0.25 -6.01
CA ALA A 170 30.00 0.95 -6.76
C ALA A 170 30.07 0.32 -8.16
N LEU A 171 29.57 1.04 -9.15
CA LEU A 171 30.02 0.90 -10.53
C LEU A 171 31.39 1.57 -10.61
N GLY A 172 32.42 0.81 -10.97
CA GLY A 172 33.78 1.35 -11.09
C GLY A 172 34.80 0.33 -11.60
N ILE A 173 34.78 0.13 -12.92
CA ILE A 173 35.88 -0.20 -13.86
C ILE A 173 36.76 -1.40 -13.50
#